data_AF-A0A1C6IKC4-F1
#
_entry.id   AF-A0A1C6IKC4-F1
#
_cell.length_a   1.000
_cell.length_b   1.000
_cell.length_c   1.000
_cell.angle_alpha   90.00
_cell.angle_beta   90.00
_cell.angle_gamma   90.00
#
_symmetry.space_group_name_H-M   'P 1'
#
loop_
_entity.id
_entity.type
_entity.pdbx_description
1 polymer ?
#
loop_
_entity_poly.entity_id
_entity_poly.type
_entity_poly.pdbx_seq_one_letter_code
_entity_poly.pdbx_strand_id
1 'polypeptide(L)' 'MPVSDSKRRGNDKYNATCDYISLRPKKPIGAAIRAAAKASGQSVQGYVLQACAQRMAGEGRPLELPDEEQNLPQRD' A
#
# COMPACT_ATOMS: atom_id res chain seq x y z
N MET A 1 17.70 10.03 9.96
CA MET A 1 17.52 9.93 11.43
C MET A 1 17.41 8.45 11.80
N PRO A 2 18.06 7.99 12.89
CA PRO A 2 17.86 6.63 13.38
C PRO A 2 16.41 6.48 13.86
N VAL A 3 15.76 5.38 13.47
CA VAL A 3 14.43 5.03 14.00
C VAL A 3 14.63 4.43 15.39
N SER A 4 14.06 5.07 16.41
CA SER A 4 14.05 4.57 17.79
C SER A 4 13.52 3.13 17.85
N ASP A 5 14.02 2.32 18.78
CA ASP A 5 13.63 0.90 18.89
C ASP A 5 12.13 0.68 19.14
N SER A 6 11.45 1.62 19.81
CA SER A 6 9.99 1.62 19.97
C SER A 6 9.25 1.70 18.62
N LYS A 7 9.67 2.63 17.76
CA LYS A 7 9.10 2.85 16.42
C LYS A 7 9.40 1.69 15.47
N ARG A 8 10.55 1.03 15.63
CA ARG A 8 10.89 -0.19 14.89
C ARG A 8 9.90 -1.32 15.20
N ARG A 9 9.71 -1.65 16.49
CA ARG A 9 8.75 -2.69 16.94
C ARG A 9 7.32 -2.43 16.44
N GLY A 10 6.89 -1.17 16.43
CA GLY A 10 5.57 -0.79 15.90
C GLY A 10 5.45 -1.02 14.39
N ASN A 11 6.45 -0.61 13.61
CA ASN A 11 6.49 -0.88 12.18
C ASN A 11 6.56 -2.38 11.88
N ASP A 12 7.31 -3.16 12.64
CA ASP A 12 7.42 -4.60 12.45
C ASP A 12 6.08 -5.30 12.68
N LYS A 13 5.34 -4.90 13.73
CA LYS A 13 3.99 -5.43 14.01
C LYS A 13 3.01 -5.10 12.88
N TYR A 14 3.05 -3.87 12.35
CA TYR A 14 2.21 -3.48 11.21
C TYR A 14 2.61 -4.19 9.91
N ASN A 15 3.90 -4.30 9.62
CA ASN A 15 4.36 -5.00 8.43
C ASN A 15 4.01 -6.49 8.48
N ALA A 16 3.91 -7.10 9.67
CA ALA A 16 3.46 -8.48 9.83
C ALA A 16 1.98 -8.71 9.46
N THR A 17 1.15 -7.66 9.43
CA THR A 17 -0.24 -7.74 8.95
C THR A 17 -0.36 -7.50 7.45
N CYS A 18 0.71 -7.04 6.79
CA CYS A 18 0.71 -6.74 5.37
C CYS A 18 1.40 -7.85 4.56
N ASP A 19 0.84 -8.19 3.40
CA ASP A 19 1.56 -9.01 2.43
C ASP A 19 2.66 -8.19 1.71
N TYR A 20 3.79 -8.81 1.43
CA TYR A 20 4.94 -8.16 0.81
C TYR A 20 5.07 -8.52 -0.68
N ILE A 21 4.70 -7.58 -1.55
CA ILE A 21 4.80 -7.72 -2.99
C ILE A 21 6.03 -6.97 -3.53
N SER A 22 7.05 -7.71 -3.95
CA SER A 22 8.29 -7.15 -4.52
C SER A 22 8.16 -6.88 -6.03
N LEU A 23 8.03 -5.61 -6.41
CA LEU A 23 7.97 -5.18 -7.82
C LEU A 23 9.30 -4.59 -8.28
N ARG A 24 9.82 -5.06 -9.42
CA ARG A 24 11.08 -4.55 -10.03
C ARG A 24 10.87 -4.06 -11.46
N PRO A 25 10.08 -2.99 -11.70
CA PRO A 25 9.90 -2.44 -13.03
C PRO A 25 11.20 -1.84 -13.58
N LYS A 26 11.32 -1.73 -14.91
CA LYS A 26 12.42 -0.98 -15.54
C LYS A 26 12.41 0.48 -15.07
N LYS A 27 13.60 1.10 -14.98
CA LYS A 27 13.76 2.47 -14.45
C LYS A 27 12.79 3.49 -15.07
N PRO A 28 12.59 3.54 -16.41
CA PRO A 28 11.66 4.50 -17.01
C PRO A 28 10.21 4.28 -16.57
N ILE A 29 9.76 3.02 -16.51
CA ILE A 29 8.40 2.66 -16.08
C ILE A 29 8.19 3.06 -14.61
N GLY A 30 9.16 2.75 -13.74
CA GLY A 30 9.10 3.15 -12.34
C GLY A 30 9.06 4.67 -12.16
N ALA A 31 9.77 5.43 -13.00
CA ALA A 31 9.72 6.89 -12.98
C ALA A 31 8.34 7.42 -13.39
N ALA A 32 7.74 6.85 -14.44
CA ALA A 32 6.40 7.21 -14.90
C ALA A 32 5.34 6.93 -13.83
N ILE A 33 5.39 5.77 -13.16
CA ILE A 33 4.47 5.43 -12.06
C ILE A 33 4.61 6.43 -10.90
N ARG A 34 5.84 6.76 -10.51
CA ARG A 34 6.06 7.76 -9.44
C ARG A 34 5.55 9.15 -9.81
N ALA A 35 5.72 9.56 -11.07
CA ALA A 35 5.21 10.84 -11.55
C ALA A 35 3.68 10.86 -11.56
N ALA A 36 3.02 9.80 -12.01
CA ALA A 36 1.57 9.67 -12.01
C ALA A 36 1.00 9.66 -10.58
N ALA A 37 1.59 8.88 -9.68
CA ALA A 37 1.20 8.86 -8.27
C ALA A 37 1.31 10.25 -7.63
N LYS A 38 2.41 10.97 -7.91
CA LYS A 38 2.61 12.35 -7.44
C LYS A 38 1.55 13.30 -8.01
N ALA A 39 1.23 13.19 -9.29
CA ALA A 39 0.20 14.02 -9.93
C ALA A 39 -1.20 13.77 -9.34
N SER A 40 -1.50 12.53 -8.95
CA SER A 40 -2.74 12.16 -8.28
C SER A 40 -2.76 12.45 -6.78
N GLY A 41 -1.67 12.98 -6.19
CA GLY A 41 -1.57 13.25 -4.75
C GLY A 41 -1.51 11.99 -3.88
N GLN A 42 -1.08 10.86 -4.44
CA GLN A 42 -1.07 9.56 -3.78
C GLN A 42 0.34 9.05 -3.50
N SER A 43 0.46 8.15 -2.51
CA SER A 43 1.66 7.33 -2.38
C SER A 43 1.76 6.35 -3.55
N VAL A 44 2.98 5.91 -3.89
CA VAL A 44 3.20 4.93 -4.98
C VAL A 44 2.46 3.63 -4.69
N GLN A 45 2.47 3.18 -3.44
CA GLN A 45 1.74 1.99 -3.01
C GLN A 45 0.23 2.16 -3.22
N GLY A 46 -0.35 3.28 -2.76
CA GLY A 46 -1.77 3.55 -2.94
C GLY A 46 -2.18 3.62 -4.40
N TYR A 47 -1.38 4.27 -5.24
CA TYR A 47 -1.60 4.35 -6.68
C TYR A 47 -1.62 2.96 -7.35
N VAL A 48 -0.67 2.09 -6.99
CA VAL A 48 -0.59 0.72 -7.53
C VAL A 48 -1.76 -0.13 -7.04
N LEU A 49 -2.09 -0.08 -5.75
CA LEU A 49 -3.21 -0.83 -5.18
C LEU A 49 -4.55 -0.39 -5.79
N GLN A 50 -4.77 0.91 -6.00
CA GLN A 50 -5.96 1.42 -6.66
C GLN A 50 -6.06 0.91 -8.10
N ALA A 51 -4.97 0.94 -8.87
CA ALA A 51 -4.96 0.45 -10.24
C ALA A 51 -5.31 -1.05 -10.31
N CYS A 52 -4.79 -1.85 -9.37
CA CYS A 52 -5.15 -3.27 -9.25
C CYS A 52 -6.63 -3.44 -8.87
N ALA A 53 -7.13 -2.69 -7.89
CA ALA A 53 -8.52 -2.77 -7.45
C ALA A 53 -9.51 -2.40 -8.57
N GLN A 54 -9.23 -1.35 -9.33
CA GLN A 54 -10.04 -0.95 -10.49
C GLN A 54 -10.06 -2.03 -11.58
N ARG A 55 -8.90 -2.64 -11.85
CA ARG A 55 -8.79 -3.75 -12.80
C ARG A 55 -9.62 -4.95 -12.34
N MET A 56 -9.46 -5.35 -11.08
CA MET A 56 -10.18 -6.45 -10.45
C MET A 56 -11.70 -6.25 -10.47
N ALA A 57 -12.17 -5.03 -10.18
CA ALA A 57 -13.57 -4.67 -10.29
C ALA A 57 -14.10 -4.81 -11.73
N GLY A 58 -13.33 -4.35 -12.74
CA GLY A 58 -13.67 -4.51 -14.15
C GLY A 58 -13.69 -5.97 -14.64
N GLU A 59 -12.93 -6.85 -13.99
CA GLU A 59 -12.91 -8.29 -14.24
C GLU A 59 -14.01 -9.06 -13.47
N GLY A 60 -14.89 -8.38 -12.74
CA GLY A 60 -15.96 -9.01 -11.94
C GLY A 60 -15.47 -9.75 -10.70
N ARG A 61 -14.24 -9.47 -10.24
CA ARG A 61 -13.62 -10.05 -9.04
C ARG A 61 -13.09 -8.93 -8.16
N PRO A 62 -13.96 -8.08 -7.59
CA PRO A 62 -13.54 -6.91 -6.83
C PRO A 62 -12.62 -7.31 -5.67
N LEU A 63 -11.67 -6.43 -5.33
CA LEU A 63 -10.82 -6.62 -4.16
C LEU A 63 -11.71 -6.45 -2.91
N GLU A 64 -12.13 -7.55 -2.31
CA GLU A 64 -12.80 -7.54 -1.02
C GLU A 64 -11.72 -7.45 0.07
N LEU A 65 -11.72 -6.35 0.82
CA LEU A 65 -10.93 -6.24 2.03
C LEU A 65 -11.71 -6.95 3.14
N PRO A 66 -11.14 -7.93 3.86
CA PRO A 66 -11.79 -8.49 5.03
C PRO A 66 -12.05 -7.37 6.05
N ASP A 67 -13.25 -7.35 6.65
CA ASP A 67 -13.77 -6.29 7.54
C ASP A 67 -12.93 -6.01 8.81
N GLU A 68 -11.82 -6.73 9.03
CA GLU A 68 -11.03 -6.66 10.26
C GLU A 68 -10.38 -5.27 10.51
N GLU A 69 -10.29 -4.40 9.50
CA GLU A 69 -9.78 -3.03 9.68
C GLU A 69 -10.78 -2.06 10.34
N GLN A 70 -12.07 -2.43 10.45
CA GLN A 70 -13.08 -1.61 11.17
C GLN A 70 -13.06 -1.81 12.69
N ASN A 71 -12.31 -2.80 13.20
CA ASN A 71 -12.25 -3.12 14.62
C ASN A 71 -10.85 -2.93 15.24
N LEU A 72 -10.09 -1.97 14.72
CA LEU A 72 -8.93 -1.46 15.45
C LEU A 72 -9.46 -0.47 16.50
N PRO A 73 -9.21 -0.68 17.81
CA PRO A 73 -9.63 0.26 18.83
C PRO A 73 -9.09 1.65 18.45
N GLN A 74 -10.00 2.62 18.36
CA GLN A 74 -9.61 4.01 18.21
C GLN A 74 -8.65 4.33 19.35
N ARG A 75 -7.47 4.81 19.00
CA ARG A 75 -6.45 5.16 19.97
C ARG A 75 -6.97 6.41 20.68
N ASP A 76 -7.49 6.22 21.90
CA ASP A 76 -7.84 7.28 22.85
C ASP A 76 -6.67 8.26 23.05
#